data_AF-A0A1Q5FVJ6-F1
#
_entry.id   AF-A0A1Q5FVJ6-F1
#
_cell.length_a   1.000
_cell.length_b   1.000
_cell.length_c   1.000
_cell.angle_alpha   90.00
_cell.angle_beta   90.00
_cell.angle_gamma   90.00
#
_symmetry.space_group_name_H-M   'P 1'
#
loop_
_entity.id
_entity.type
_entity.pdbx_description
1 polymer ?
#
loop_
_entity_poly.entity_id
_entity_poly.type
_entity_poly.pdbx_seq_one_letter_code
_entity_poly.pdbx_strand_id
1 'polypeptide(L)'
;MDAAWTPIGWREDLATGNTDAMTDDREALQAGWKQTRAHLEAARAHLAHLPGIDLSTTTEFLEHNELGLAFDCLVDLADDLGLPLRFWQHMDRAAREMRLYSDALHTPHLTAADSCLRHLAVASEQN
;
A
#
# COMPACT_ATOMS: atom_id res chain seq x y z
N MET A 1 -8.61 -57.40 42.37
CA MET A 1 -7.16 -57.25 42.19
C MET A 1 -6.92 -56.81 40.76
N ASP A 2 -6.23 -55.68 40.64
CA ASP A 2 -5.53 -55.11 39.47
C ASP A 2 -6.36 -54.60 38.28
N ALA A 3 -6.87 -53.38 38.45
CA ALA A 3 -7.17 -52.48 37.34
C ALA A 3 -5.89 -51.73 36.96
N ALA A 4 -5.29 -52.09 35.82
CA ALA A 4 -4.18 -51.37 35.23
C ALA A 4 -4.66 -50.06 34.59
N TRP A 5 -4.33 -48.94 35.24
CA TRP A 5 -4.45 -47.59 34.68
C TRP A 5 -3.34 -47.37 33.65
N THR A 6 -3.69 -47.14 32.38
CA THR A 6 -2.76 -46.57 31.40
C THR A 6 -2.88 -45.04 31.43
N PRO A 7 -1.77 -44.29 31.54
CA PRO A 7 -1.84 -42.84 31.47
C PRO A 7 -2.06 -42.41 30.01
N ILE A 8 -3.11 -41.61 29.81
CA ILE A 8 -3.37 -40.88 28.57
C ILE A 8 -2.14 -40.00 28.31
N GLY A 9 -1.36 -40.37 27.28
CA GLY A 9 -0.34 -39.51 26.71
C GLY A 9 -1.03 -38.26 26.17
N TRP A 10 -0.85 -37.14 26.85
CA TRP A 10 -1.24 -35.83 26.36
C TRP A 10 -0.49 -35.57 25.05
N ARG A 11 -1.25 -35.38 23.97
CA ARG A 11 -0.74 -34.98 22.67
C ARG A 11 -0.34 -33.50 22.76
N GLU A 12 0.93 -33.22 23.04
CA GLU A 12 1.55 -31.90 22.95
C GLU A 12 1.84 -31.51 21.48
N ASP A 13 0.83 -31.52 20.61
CA ASP A 13 1.02 -31.22 19.18
C ASP A 13 0.17 -30.03 18.71
N LEU A 14 0.11 -28.89 19.43
CA LEU A 14 -0.64 -27.71 18.94
C LEU A 14 -0.07 -26.33 19.35
N ALA A 15 1.23 -26.18 19.60
CA ALA A 15 1.79 -24.86 19.95
C ALA A 15 2.70 -24.23 18.89
N THR A 16 3.25 -24.99 17.94
CA THR A 16 4.30 -24.48 17.04
C THR A 16 3.76 -23.93 15.71
N GLY A 17 2.61 -24.42 15.22
CA GLY A 17 2.07 -24.01 13.92
C GLY A 17 1.52 -22.59 13.85
N ASN A 18 1.19 -21.97 14.98
CA ASN A 18 0.51 -20.65 15.01
C ASN A 18 1.50 -19.46 15.01
N THR A 19 2.72 -19.67 15.51
CA THR A 19 3.73 -18.60 15.63
C THR A 19 4.50 -18.38 14.33
N ASP A 20 4.76 -19.46 13.60
CA ASP A 20 5.45 -19.40 12.31
C ASP A 20 4.56 -18.74 11.25
N ALA A 21 3.26 -19.10 11.19
CA ALA A 21 2.29 -18.47 10.30
C ALA A 21 2.09 -16.96 10.63
N MET A 22 1.99 -16.60 11.91
CA MET A 22 1.87 -15.19 12.32
C MET A 22 3.14 -14.37 12.01
N THR A 23 4.31 -15.02 12.01
CA THR A 23 5.58 -14.37 11.66
C THR A 23 5.68 -14.16 10.15
N ASP A 24 5.29 -15.16 9.34
CA ASP A 24 5.23 -15.09 7.88
C ASP A 24 4.26 -14.00 7.40
N ASP A 25 3.05 -13.93 8.00
CA ASP A 25 2.06 -12.89 7.72
C ASP A 25 2.59 -11.48 8.01
N ARG A 26 3.37 -11.33 9.09
CA ARG A 26 3.98 -10.04 9.46
C ARG A 26 5.11 -9.65 8.51
N GLU A 27 5.94 -10.60 8.10
CA GLU A 27 7.01 -10.35 7.12
C GLU A 27 6.43 -9.96 5.76
N ALA A 28 5.38 -10.66 5.31
CA ALA A 28 4.65 -10.32 4.09
C ALA A 28 4.04 -8.92 4.16
N LEU A 29 3.44 -8.55 5.30
CA LEU A 29 2.89 -7.21 5.50
C LEU A 29 3.98 -6.12 5.44
N GLN A 30 5.10 -6.34 6.11
CA GLN A 30 6.23 -5.40 6.09
C GLN A 30 6.84 -5.25 4.69
N ALA A 31 6.94 -6.35 3.94
CA ALA A 31 7.37 -6.31 2.55
C ALA A 31 6.41 -5.49 1.69
N GLY A 32 5.10 -5.67 1.86
CA GLY A 32 4.07 -4.88 1.19
C GLY A 32 4.15 -3.38 1.49
N TRP A 33 4.37 -3.00 2.76
CA TRP A 33 4.58 -1.59 3.14
C TRP A 33 5.83 -1.00 2.50
N LYS A 34 6.94 -1.75 2.50
CA LYS A 34 8.20 -1.32 1.88
C LYS A 34 8.03 -1.12 0.38
N GLN A 35 7.33 -2.02 -0.29
CA GLN A 35 7.05 -1.94 -1.73
C GLN A 35 6.14 -0.75 -2.06
N THR A 36 5.07 -0.56 -1.29
CA THR A 36 4.20 0.62 -1.39
C THR A 36 5.00 1.92 -1.24
N ARG A 37 5.82 2.03 -0.20
CA ARG A 37 6.67 3.20 0.04
C ARG A 37 7.61 3.47 -1.14
N ALA A 38 8.24 2.45 -1.69
CA ALA A 38 9.14 2.60 -2.83
C ALA A 38 8.43 3.16 -4.07
N HIS A 39 7.18 2.77 -4.30
CA HIS A 39 6.37 3.35 -5.37
C HIS A 39 6.04 4.83 -5.12
N LEU A 40 5.66 5.20 -3.90
CA LEU A 40 5.39 6.59 -3.55
C LEU A 40 6.64 7.47 -3.62
N GLU A 41 7.81 6.95 -3.20
CA GLU A 41 9.08 7.68 -3.33
C GLU A 41 9.48 7.91 -4.80
N ALA A 42 9.28 6.90 -5.65
CA ALA A 42 9.52 7.04 -7.09
C ALA A 42 8.58 8.08 -7.74
N ALA A 43 7.29 8.07 -7.37
CA ALA A 43 6.32 9.08 -7.79
C ALA A 43 6.73 10.48 -7.31
N ARG A 44 7.06 10.63 -6.02
CA ARG A 44 7.53 11.89 -5.42
C ARG A 44 8.75 12.46 -6.15
N ALA A 45 9.67 11.61 -6.60
CA ALA A 45 10.84 12.04 -7.35
C ALA A 45 10.48 12.78 -8.64
N HIS A 46 9.36 12.47 -9.30
CA HIS A 46 8.92 13.23 -10.48
C HIS A 46 8.52 14.67 -10.12
N LEU A 47 7.86 14.87 -8.98
CA LEU A 47 7.45 16.19 -8.50
C LEU A 47 8.62 17.01 -7.97
N ALA A 48 9.64 16.36 -7.39
CA ALA A 48 10.80 17.04 -6.81
C ALA A 48 11.62 17.86 -7.83
N HIS A 49 11.48 17.57 -9.12
CA HIS A 49 12.15 18.31 -10.19
C HIS A 49 11.35 19.54 -10.64
N LEU A 50 10.12 19.72 -10.18
CA LEU A 50 9.27 20.83 -10.58
C LEU A 50 9.46 22.03 -9.65
N PRO A 51 9.59 23.26 -10.20
CA PRO A 51 9.74 24.45 -9.38
C PRO A 51 8.42 24.79 -8.66
N GLY A 52 8.52 25.17 -7.38
CA GLY A 52 7.40 25.68 -6.60
C GLY A 52 6.47 24.63 -6.00
N ILE A 53 6.77 23.33 -6.15
CA ILE A 53 6.05 22.26 -5.47
C ILE A 53 6.65 22.05 -4.07
N ASP A 54 5.82 22.18 -3.04
CA ASP A 54 6.20 21.81 -1.69
C ASP A 54 5.92 20.31 -1.45
N LEU A 55 6.97 19.58 -1.08
CA LEU A 55 6.91 18.14 -0.79
C LEU A 55 7.10 17.84 0.70
N SER A 56 7.15 18.86 1.56
CA SER A 56 7.39 18.72 3.00
C SER A 56 6.38 17.77 3.65
N THR A 57 5.08 18.01 3.42
CA THR A 57 3.98 17.19 3.96
C THR A 57 4.03 15.74 3.48
N THR A 58 4.24 15.50 2.17
CA THR A 58 4.40 14.13 1.65
C THR A 58 5.60 13.43 2.28
N THR A 59 6.70 14.16 2.51
CA THR A 59 7.92 13.61 3.11
C THR A 59 7.68 13.17 4.54
N GLU A 60 6.99 13.99 5.34
CA GLU A 60 6.60 13.67 6.72
C GLU A 60 5.74 12.40 6.78
N PHE A 61 4.71 12.30 5.93
CA PHE A 61 3.86 11.10 5.88
C PHE A 61 4.64 9.84 5.50
N LEU A 62 5.57 9.95 4.55
CA LEU A 62 6.45 8.82 4.22
C LEU A 62 7.31 8.44 5.43
N GLU A 63 7.96 9.40 6.10
CA GLU A 63 8.78 9.16 7.30
C GLU A 63 8.01 8.43 8.41
N HIS A 64 6.73 8.74 8.60
CA HIS A 64 5.86 8.09 9.58
C HIS A 64 5.12 6.84 9.09
N ASN A 65 5.37 6.40 7.84
CA ASN A 65 4.70 5.26 7.21
C ASN A 65 3.17 5.44 7.07
N GLU A 66 2.71 6.70 6.96
CA GLU A 66 1.34 7.08 6.69
C GLU A 66 1.07 7.05 5.18
N LEU A 67 1.22 5.86 4.58
CA LEU A 67 1.29 5.66 3.13
C LEU A 67 0.03 6.11 2.38
N GLY A 68 -1.16 5.97 2.99
CA GLY A 68 -2.41 6.47 2.43
C GLY A 68 -2.46 8.00 2.33
N LEU A 69 -2.03 8.70 3.39
CA LEU A 69 -1.97 10.16 3.39
C LEU A 69 -0.90 10.69 2.43
N ALA A 70 0.24 10.00 2.34
CA ALA A 70 1.25 10.30 1.34
C ALA A 70 0.70 10.13 -0.10
N PHE A 71 -0.09 9.08 -0.35
CA PHE A 71 -0.74 8.86 -1.64
C PHE A 71 -1.74 9.96 -1.98
N ASP A 72 -2.66 10.29 -1.07
CA ASP A 72 -3.67 11.33 -1.27
C ASP A 72 -3.00 12.68 -1.57
N CYS A 73 -1.99 13.04 -0.79
CA CYS A 73 -1.23 14.28 -0.98
C CYS A 73 -0.52 14.33 -2.35
N LEU A 74 0.06 13.22 -2.82
CA LEU A 74 0.71 13.14 -4.12
C LEU A 74 -0.28 13.25 -5.28
N VAL A 75 -1.50 12.69 -5.15
CA VAL A 75 -2.55 12.85 -6.16
C VAL A 75 -3.03 14.30 -6.22
N ASP A 76 -3.32 14.91 -5.07
CA ASP A 76 -3.75 16.32 -5.00
C ASP A 76 -2.72 17.27 -5.61
N LEU A 77 -1.43 17.05 -5.34
CA LEU A 77 -0.37 17.85 -5.94
C LEU A 77 -0.26 17.64 -7.46
N ALA A 78 -0.61 16.46 -7.97
CA ALA A 78 -0.43 16.07 -9.36
C ALA A 78 -1.63 16.38 -10.27
N ASP A 79 -2.83 16.61 -9.70
CA ASP A 79 -4.11 16.59 -10.43
C ASP A 79 -4.13 17.51 -11.67
N ASP A 80 -3.48 18.67 -11.59
CA ASP A 80 -3.46 19.67 -12.68
C ASP A 80 -2.09 19.82 -13.36
N LEU A 81 -1.10 18.98 -13.02
CA LEU A 81 0.29 19.17 -13.48
C LEU A 81 0.62 18.45 -14.79
N GLY A 82 -0.29 17.65 -15.34
CA GLY A 82 -0.06 16.91 -16.59
C GLY A 82 1.16 15.97 -16.52
N LEU A 83 1.33 15.29 -15.39
CA LEU A 83 2.51 14.45 -15.14
C LEU A 83 2.62 13.27 -16.12
N PRO A 84 3.86 12.79 -16.39
CA PRO A 84 4.09 11.72 -17.35
C PRO A 84 3.47 10.39 -16.90
N LEU A 85 3.15 9.52 -17.85
CA LEU A 85 2.57 8.19 -17.61
C LEU A 85 3.30 7.39 -16.51
N ARG A 86 4.64 7.47 -16.45
CA ARG A 86 5.44 6.77 -15.44
C ARG A 86 5.10 7.17 -14.00
N PHE A 87 4.76 8.44 -13.75
CA PHE A 87 4.31 8.88 -12.43
C PHE A 87 3.02 8.14 -12.05
N TRP A 88 2.02 8.17 -12.93
CA TRP A 88 0.72 7.53 -12.67
C TRP A 88 0.82 6.01 -12.55
N GLN A 89 1.77 5.38 -13.24
CA GLN A 89 2.06 3.95 -13.06
C GLN A 89 2.63 3.63 -11.68
N HIS A 90 3.46 4.52 -11.10
CA HIS A 90 3.92 4.36 -9.72
C HIS A 90 2.76 4.51 -8.73
N MET A 91 1.89 5.48 -8.96
CA MET A 91 0.69 5.68 -8.13
C MET A 91 -0.28 4.48 -8.21
N ASP A 92 -0.59 3.95 -9.40
CA ASP A 92 -1.45 2.76 -9.55
C ASP A 92 -0.87 1.55 -8.80
N ARG A 93 0.43 1.30 -8.90
CA ARG A 93 1.06 0.20 -8.15
C ARG A 93 0.92 0.40 -6.65
N ALA A 94 1.18 1.60 -6.12
CA ALA A 94 0.99 1.89 -4.71
C ALA A 94 -0.46 1.66 -4.25
N ALA A 95 -1.44 2.13 -5.05
CA ALA A 95 -2.85 1.94 -4.77
C ALA A 95 -3.27 0.46 -4.76
N ARG A 96 -2.70 -0.37 -5.64
CA ARG A 96 -2.94 -1.83 -5.68
C ARG A 96 -2.37 -2.54 -4.45
N GLU A 97 -1.14 -2.22 -4.05
CA GLU A 97 -0.52 -2.79 -2.85
C GLU A 97 -1.36 -2.47 -1.60
N MET A 98 -1.88 -1.25 -1.51
CA MET A 98 -2.76 -0.80 -0.44
C MET A 98 -4.22 -1.23 -0.60
N ARG A 99 -4.57 -1.86 -1.73
CA ARG A 99 -5.94 -2.30 -2.07
C ARG A 99 -6.97 -1.16 -2.00
N LEU A 100 -6.59 0.04 -2.45
CA LEU A 100 -7.47 1.22 -2.42
C LEU A 100 -8.61 1.14 -3.43
N TYR A 101 -8.46 0.33 -4.47
CA TYR A 101 -9.53 0.09 -5.45
C TYR A 101 -10.63 -0.75 -4.81
N SER A 102 -11.72 -0.11 -4.41
CA SER A 102 -12.95 -0.76 -3.97
C SER A 102 -13.86 -1.06 -5.16
N ASP A 103 -14.58 -2.19 -5.10
CA ASP A 103 -15.66 -2.54 -6.05
C ASP A 103 -16.96 -1.74 -5.77
N ALA A 104 -16.97 -0.95 -4.68
CA ALA A 104 -18.13 -0.21 -4.22
C ALA A 104 -18.33 1.08 -5.03
N LEU A 105 -19.14 0.97 -6.08
CA LEU A 105 -19.53 2.02 -7.03
C LEU A 105 -20.28 3.24 -6.44
N HIS A 106 -20.30 3.45 -5.11
CA HIS A 106 -21.25 4.35 -4.44
C HIS A 106 -20.62 5.28 -3.39
N THR A 107 -19.46 5.84 -3.68
CA THR A 107 -19.03 7.10 -3.05
C THR A 107 -19.30 8.27 -4.02
N PRO A 108 -20.12 9.27 -3.64
CA PRO A 108 -20.41 10.42 -4.48
C PRO A 108 -19.22 11.38 -4.66
N HIS A 109 -18.13 11.17 -3.91
CA HIS A 109 -16.88 11.89 -4.04
C HIS A 109 -15.84 11.01 -4.72
N LEU A 110 -15.17 11.54 -5.75
CA LEU A 110 -13.99 10.92 -6.34
C LEU A 110 -12.93 10.77 -5.25
N THR A 111 -12.48 9.54 -5.03
CA THR A 111 -11.33 9.28 -4.17
C THR A 111 -10.04 9.62 -4.93
N ALA A 112 -8.94 9.82 -4.20
CA ALA A 112 -7.63 9.98 -4.83
C ALA A 112 -7.27 8.79 -5.74
N ALA A 113 -7.74 7.58 -5.40
CA ALA A 113 -7.56 6.38 -6.21
C ALA A 113 -8.33 6.46 -7.55
N ASP A 114 -9.54 7.02 -7.56
CA ASP A 114 -10.31 7.25 -8.78
C ASP A 114 -9.64 8.30 -9.68
N SER A 115 -9.14 9.40 -9.10
CA SER A 115 -8.37 10.41 -9.82
C SER A 115 -7.09 9.82 -10.43
N CYS A 116 -6.37 8.99 -9.68
CA CYS A 116 -5.20 8.27 -10.18
C CYS A 116 -5.54 7.42 -11.41
N LEU A 117 -6.64 6.66 -11.40
CA LEU A 117 -7.06 5.85 -12.55
C LEU A 117 -7.41 6.70 -13.76
N ARG A 118 -8.12 7.82 -13.54
CA ARG A 118 -8.45 8.75 -14.62
C ARG A 118 -7.19 9.30 -15.29
N HIS A 119 -6.25 9.79 -14.50
CA HIS A 119 -5.01 10.35 -15.03
C HIS A 119 -4.12 9.30 -15.69
N LEU A 120 -4.08 8.08 -15.15
CA LEU A 120 -3.39 6.97 -15.79
C LEU A 120 -3.97 6.69 -17.19
N ALA A 121 -5.29 6.66 -17.32
CA ALA A 121 -5.96 6.46 -18.60
C ALA A 121 -5.59 7.59 -19.59
N VAL A 122 -5.77 8.85 -19.17
CA VAL A 122 -5.44 10.02 -19.99
C VAL A 122 -3.97 10.04 -20.41
N ALA A 123 -3.03 9.83 -19.49
CA ALA A 123 -1.61 9.82 -19.78
C ALA A 123 -1.19 8.64 -20.67
N SER A 124 -1.93 7.52 -20.64
CA SER A 124 -1.67 6.37 -21.50
C SER A 124 -2.07 6.59 -22.96
N GLU A 125 -3.06 7.45 -23.22
CA GLU A 125 -3.50 7.81 -24.56
C GLU A 125 -2.58 8.83 -25.24
N GLN A 126 -1.77 9.55 -24.46
CA GLN A 126 -0.91 10.64 -24.91
C GLN A 126 0.55 10.22 -25.19
N ASN A 127 0.90 8.95 -24.95
CA ASN A 127 2.27 8.43 -25.01
C ASN A 127 2.43 7.37 -26.12
#